data_AF-A0A2Z7D229-F1
#
_entry.id   AF-A0A2Z7D229-F1
#
_cell.length_a   1.000
_cell.length_b   1.000
_cell.length_c   1.000
_cell.angle_alpha   90.00
_cell.angle_beta   90.00
_cell.angle_gamma   90.00
#
_symmetry.space_group_name_H-M   'P 1'
#
loop_
_entity.id
_entity.type
_entity.pdbx_description
1 polymer ?
#
loop_
_entity_poly.entity_id
_entity_poly.type
_entity_poly.pdbx_seq_one_letter_code
_entity_poly.pdbx_strand_id
1 'polypeptide(L)'
;MGSLVCEICWKDSTKHDGHDYLQVYIASWRTSISIGDISRFCDASNIQLYKINSKKVVYLNPNTKGREEKKDGTPKCLNCQRKLIESHYRFCSIACKVTICF
;
A
#
# COMPACT_ATOMS: atom_id res chain seq x y z
N MET A 1 9.65 -15.71 -17.64
CA MET A 1 9.06 -15.15 -16.41
C MET A 1 9.36 -16.13 -15.29
N GLY A 2 9.96 -15.69 -14.17
CA GLY A 2 10.24 -16.58 -13.05
C GLY A 2 8.97 -16.92 -12.28
N SER A 3 8.80 -18.19 -11.88
CA SER A 3 7.75 -18.62 -10.97
C SER A 3 8.05 -18.11 -9.56
N LEU A 4 7.03 -17.57 -8.89
CA LEU A 4 7.13 -17.24 -7.46
C LEU A 4 7.18 -18.55 -6.67
N VAL A 5 8.18 -18.68 -5.80
CA VAL A 5 8.39 -19.88 -5.00
C VAL A 5 8.55 -19.49 -3.54
N CYS A 6 7.84 -20.17 -2.65
CA CYS A 6 8.09 -20.09 -1.23
C CYS A 6 9.39 -20.84 -0.91
N GLU A 7 10.28 -20.20 -0.15
CA GLU A 7 11.55 -20.79 0.27
C GLU A 7 11.34 -22.07 1.10
N ILE A 8 10.27 -22.16 1.87
CA ILE A 8 9.94 -23.34 2.68
C ILE A 8 9.47 -24.48 1.78
N CYS A 9 8.53 -24.23 0.86
CA CYS A 9 8.11 -25.21 -0.16
C CYS A 9 9.27 -25.68 -1.05
N TRP A 10 10.30 -24.83 -1.21
CA TRP A 10 11.47 -25.16 -1.99
C TRP A 10 12.49 -26.01 -1.21
N LYS A 11 12.70 -25.72 0.07
CA LYS A 11 13.72 -26.36 0.90
C LYS A 11 13.26 -27.66 1.57
N ASP A 12 11.99 -27.75 1.92
CA ASP A 12 11.45 -28.86 2.69
C ASP A 12 10.54 -29.74 1.83
N SER A 13 10.58 -31.05 2.04
CA SER A 13 9.69 -32.00 1.36
C SER A 13 8.30 -32.07 1.99
N THR A 14 8.06 -31.32 3.07
CA THR A 14 6.73 -31.14 3.63
C THR A 14 5.84 -30.37 2.65
N LYS A 15 4.70 -30.99 2.30
CA LYS A 15 3.71 -30.41 1.41
C LYS A 15 3.08 -29.19 2.10
N HIS A 16 3.54 -28.01 1.72
CA HIS A 16 3.00 -26.73 2.14
C HIS A 16 2.24 -26.11 0.95
N ASP A 17 0.98 -25.75 1.16
CA ASP A 17 0.04 -25.30 0.13
C ASP A 17 -0.82 -24.13 0.66
N GLY A 18 -1.55 -23.46 -0.22
CA GLY A 18 -2.40 -22.32 0.11
C GLY A 18 -1.67 -20.97 0.09
N HIS A 19 -0.60 -20.88 -0.69
CA HIS A 19 0.14 -19.63 -0.84
C HIS A 19 -0.55 -18.63 -1.75
N ASP A 20 -0.81 -17.47 -1.16
CA ASP A 20 -1.08 -16.26 -1.90
C ASP A 20 0.18 -15.42 -2.07
N TYR A 21 0.41 -14.94 -3.29
CA TYR A 21 1.58 -14.13 -3.61
C TYR A 21 1.17 -12.68 -3.90
N LEU A 22 1.90 -11.76 -3.28
CA LEU A 22 1.77 -10.34 -3.50
C LEU A 22 3.07 -9.77 -4.06
N GLN A 23 2.98 -9.05 -5.16
CA GLN A 23 4.12 -8.32 -5.70
C GLN A 23 4.14 -6.89 -5.16
N VAL A 24 5.25 -6.53 -4.51
CA VAL A 24 5.51 -5.16 -4.05
C VAL A 24 6.59 -4.50 -4.90
N TYR A 25 6.45 -3.20 -5.11
CA TYR A 25 7.38 -2.38 -5.88
C TYR A 25 8.04 -1.35 -4.95
N ILE A 26 9.36 -1.34 -4.89
CA ILE A 26 10.14 -0.38 -4.12
C ILE A 26 10.73 0.65 -5.07
N ALA A 27 10.41 1.92 -4.85
CA ALA A 27 11.00 3.04 -5.57
C ALA A 27 11.18 4.23 -4.62
N SER A 28 12.33 4.90 -4.68
CA SER A 28 12.64 6.08 -3.85
C SER A 28 12.31 5.88 -2.36
N TRP A 29 12.68 4.72 -1.80
CA TRP A 29 12.43 4.36 -0.39
C TRP A 29 10.96 4.20 0.00
N ARG A 30 10.07 4.07 -0.98
CA ARG A 30 8.65 3.82 -0.75
C ARG A 30 8.27 2.48 -1.35
N THR A 31 7.54 1.70 -0.56
CA THR A 31 6.96 0.43 -1.00
C THR A 31 5.52 0.66 -1.42
N SER A 32 5.20 0.20 -2.63
CA SER A 32 3.87 0.30 -3.23
C SER A 32 3.42 -1.05 -3.76
N ILE A 33 2.11 -1.21 -3.92
CA ILE A 33 1.49 -2.41 -4.46
C ILE A 33 0.38 -2.01 -5.42
N SER A 34 0.16 -2.81 -6.47
CA SER A 34 -0.92 -2.56 -7.41
C SER A 34 -2.28 -2.77 -6.72
N ILE A 35 -3.30 -2.01 -7.13
CA ILE A 35 -4.66 -2.23 -6.64
C ILE A 35 -5.18 -3.62 -7.01
N GLY A 36 -4.85 -4.09 -8.21
CA GLY A 36 -5.28 -5.42 -8.68
C GLY A 36 -4.73 -6.57 -7.83
N ASP A 37 -3.54 -6.42 -7.25
CA ASP A 37 -2.96 -7.45 -6.38
C ASP A 37 -3.57 -7.40 -4.98
N ILE A 38 -3.68 -6.22 -4.39
CA ILE A 38 -4.06 -6.08 -2.98
C ILE A 38 -5.58 -6.15 -2.73
N SER A 39 -6.41 -5.84 -3.73
CA SER A 39 -7.86 -5.75 -3.55
C SER A 39 -8.52 -7.06 -3.10
N ARG A 40 -7.90 -8.21 -3.40
CA ARG A 40 -8.37 -9.53 -2.95
C ARG A 40 -8.08 -9.82 -1.47
N PHE A 41 -7.17 -9.07 -0.84
CA PHE A 41 -6.72 -9.28 0.53
C PHE A 41 -7.19 -8.21 1.51
N CYS A 42 -7.45 -6.99 1.04
CA CYS A 42 -8.00 -5.93 1.89
C CYS A 42 -8.81 -4.91 1.11
N ASP A 43 -9.74 -4.25 1.81
CA ASP A 43 -10.44 -3.09 1.27
C ASP A 43 -9.47 -1.90 1.11
N ALA A 44 -9.08 -1.61 -0.13
CA ALA A 44 -8.24 -0.46 -0.47
C ALA A 44 -9.05 0.85 -0.66
N SER A 45 -10.36 0.83 -0.44
CA SER A 45 -11.21 2.02 -0.59
C SER A 45 -10.79 3.14 0.37
N ASN A 46 -10.97 4.39 -0.08
CA ASN A 46 -10.58 5.61 0.64
C ASN A 46 -9.07 5.78 0.89
N ILE A 47 -8.22 4.89 0.36
CA ILE A 47 -6.77 5.08 0.33
C ILE A 47 -6.42 5.81 -0.97
N GLN A 48 -5.60 6.85 -0.86
CA GLN A 48 -5.15 7.60 -2.02
C GLN A 48 -4.45 6.72 -3.04
N LEU A 49 -4.92 6.81 -4.29
CA LEU A 49 -4.31 6.16 -5.43
C LEU A 49 -3.19 7.03 -6.01
N TYR A 50 -2.10 6.36 -6.38
CA TYR A 50 -0.98 6.97 -7.08
C TYR A 50 -0.82 6.32 -8.44
N LYS A 51 -0.36 7.10 -9.42
CA LYS A 51 -0.04 6.60 -10.75
C LYS A 51 1.48 6.56 -10.91
N ILE A 52 2.05 5.36 -10.99
CA ILE A 52 3.49 5.14 -11.22
C ILE A 52 3.64 4.33 -12.49
N ASN A 53 4.36 4.85 -13.49
CA ASN A 53 4.53 4.20 -14.80
C ASN A 53 3.19 3.71 -15.38
N SER A 54 2.18 4.59 -15.34
CA SER A 54 0.80 4.32 -15.76
C SER A 54 0.01 3.27 -14.98
N LYS A 55 0.58 2.63 -13.95
CA LYS A 55 -0.12 1.69 -13.06
C LYS A 55 -0.72 2.41 -11.86
N LYS A 56 -1.95 2.02 -11.47
CA LYS A 56 -2.58 2.47 -10.22
C LYS A 56 -2.05 1.64 -9.06
N VAL A 57 -1.46 2.33 -8.08
CA VAL A 57 -0.84 1.71 -6.90
C VAL A 57 -1.27 2.44 -5.64
N VAL A 58 -1.13 1.76 -4.51
CA VAL A 58 -1.21 2.35 -3.16
C VAL A 58 0.12 2.15 -2.44
N TYR A 59 0.46 3.06 -1.54
CA TYR A 59 1.62 2.87 -0.67
C TYR A 59 1.26 2.02 0.54
N LEU A 60 2.19 1.16 0.94
CA LEU A 60 2.02 0.34 2.15
C LEU A 60 2.14 1.22 3.41
N ASN A 61 3.15 2.09 3.44
CA ASN A 61 3.47 2.92 4.61
C ASN A 61 3.31 4.43 4.31
N PRO A 62 2.98 5.25 5.34
CA PRO A 62 3.05 6.69 5.22
C PRO A 62 4.47 7.13 4.83
N ASN A 63 4.57 8.26 4.12
CA ASN A 63 5.89 8.82 3.80
C ASN A 63 6.54 9.35 5.09
N THR A 64 7.79 8.95 5.34
CA THR A 64 8.60 9.42 6.47
C THR A 64 9.13 10.84 6.29
N LYS A 65 9.24 11.33 5.04
CA LYS A 65 9.79 12.67 4.76
C LYS A 65 8.74 13.78 4.80
N GLY A 66 8.87 14.65 5.80
CA GLY A 66 8.27 15.99 5.86
C GLY A 66 6.77 16.03 6.17
N ARG A 67 6.40 16.57 7.34
CA ARG A 67 5.07 17.17 7.50
C ARG A 67 5.01 18.34 6.51
N GLU A 68 4.35 18.17 5.38
CA GLU A 68 4.01 19.32 4.53
C GLU A 68 3.13 20.26 5.34
N GLU A 69 3.45 21.55 5.28
CA GLU A 69 2.89 22.58 6.14
C GLU A 69 1.36 22.64 6.08
N LYS A 70 0.78 23.00 7.23
CA LYS A 70 -0.67 23.10 7.47
C LYS A 70 -1.25 24.24 6.62
N LYS A 71 -1.67 23.96 5.39
CA LYS A 71 -2.61 24.84 4.67
C LYS A 71 -4.03 24.44 5.04
N ASP A 72 -4.79 25.40 5.57
CA ASP A 72 -6.21 25.21 5.88
C ASP A 72 -7.01 24.87 4.62
N GLY A 73 -8.04 24.03 4.78
CA GLY A 73 -8.91 23.58 3.69
C GLY A 73 -8.36 22.45 2.80
N THR A 74 -7.10 22.02 2.98
CA THR A 74 -6.58 20.86 2.22
C THR A 74 -7.06 19.53 2.82
N PRO A 75 -7.47 18.54 2.00
CA PRO A 75 -7.84 17.23 2.52
C PRO A 75 -6.61 16.56 3.14
N LYS A 76 -6.80 15.91 4.29
CA LYS A 76 -5.72 15.33 5.09
C LYS A 76 -6.04 13.88 5.45
N CYS A 77 -4.98 13.08 5.49
CA CYS A 77 -5.02 11.72 5.99
C CYS A 77 -5.48 11.72 7.45
N LEU A 78 -6.48 10.91 7.78
CA LEU A 78 -7.03 10.85 9.13
C LEU A 78 -5.98 10.41 10.18
N ASN A 79 -5.01 9.56 9.80
CA ASN A 79 -3.99 9.05 10.71
C ASN A 79 -2.79 9.99 10.88
N CYS A 80 -2.06 10.24 9.79
CA CYS A 80 -0.80 10.97 9.86
C CYS A 80 -0.94 12.47 9.58
N GLN A 81 -2.16 12.96 9.31
CA GLN A 81 -2.47 14.36 9.00
C GLN A 81 -1.76 14.90 7.74
N ARG A 82 -1.19 14.01 6.92
CA ARG A 82 -0.54 14.40 5.66
C ARG A 82 -1.59 14.83 4.64
N LYS A 83 -1.26 15.86 3.85
CA LYS A 83 -2.07 16.30 2.72
C LYS A 83 -2.35 15.15 1.74
N LEU A 84 -3.61 15.05 1.32
CA LEU A 84 -4.09 14.21 0.25
C LEU A 84 -4.21 15.03 -1.05
N ILE A 85 -4.11 14.36 -2.19
CA ILE A 85 -4.22 14.97 -3.52
C ILE A 85 -5.69 15.25 -3.84
N GLU A 86 -6.58 14.29 -3.55
CA GLU A 86 -8.02 14.38 -3.83
C GLU A 86 -8.82 14.24 -2.53
N SER A 87 -9.96 14.93 -2.43
CA SER A 87 -10.73 15.09 -1.19
C SER A 87 -11.59 13.88 -0.81
N HIS A 88 -11.90 12.98 -1.74
CA HIS A 88 -12.68 11.76 -1.44
C HIS A 88 -11.85 10.70 -0.72
N TYR A 89 -10.52 10.78 -0.76
CA TYR A 89 -9.67 9.89 0.01
C TYR A 89 -9.61 10.32 1.48
N ARG A 90 -9.40 9.34 2.36
CA ARG A 90 -9.27 9.53 3.81
C ARG A 90 -7.91 9.11 4.35
N PHE A 91 -7.15 8.31 3.61
CA PHE A 91 -5.88 7.76 4.05
C PHE A 91 -4.80 7.88 2.96
N CYS A 92 -3.54 8.09 3.34
CA CYS A 92 -2.43 8.16 2.38
C CYS A 92 -1.76 6.80 2.09
N SER A 93 -2.04 5.77 2.90
CA SER A 93 -1.41 4.45 2.81
C SER A 93 -2.25 3.39 3.51
N ILE A 94 -1.96 2.12 3.24
CA ILE A 94 -2.60 0.96 3.90
C ILE A 94 -2.38 1.02 5.42
N ALA A 95 -1.15 1.20 5.87
CA ALA A 95 -0.85 1.30 7.31
C ALA A 95 -1.67 2.40 7.99
N CYS A 96 -1.84 3.57 7.36
CA CYS A 96 -2.65 4.64 7.93
C CYS A 96 -4.14 4.30 8.07
N LYS A 97 -4.69 3.48 7.16
CA LYS A 97 -6.06 2.99 7.30
C LYS A 97 -6.17 1.97 8.43
N VAL A 98 -5.27 0.99 8.45
CA VAL A 98 -5.26 -0.09 9.44
C VAL A 98 -5.09 0.45 10.87
N THR A 99 -4.25 1.46 11.09
CA THR A 99 -4.04 2.05 12.44
C THR A 99 -5.29 2.71 13.03
N ILE A 100 -6.25 3.16 12.21
CA ILE A 100 -7.48 3.82 12.70
C ILE A 100 -8.68 2.87 12.71
N CYS A 101 -8.73 1.93 11.76
CA CYS A 101 -9.90 1.07 11.57
C CYS A 101 -9.91 -0.20 12.44
N PHE A 102 -8.89 -0.43 13.26
CA PHE A 102 -8.78 -1.51 14.25
C PHE A 102 -8.43 -0.91 15.61
#